data_AF-A0A2N3V4W3-F1
#
_entry.id   AF-A0A2N3V4W3-F1
#
_cell.length_a   1.000
_cell.length_b   1.000
_cell.length_c   1.000
_cell.angle_alpha   90.00
_cell.angle_beta   90.00
_cell.angle_gamma   90.00
#
_symmetry.space_group_name_H-M   'P 1'
#
loop_
_entity.id
_entity.type
_entity.pdbx_description
1 polymer ?
#
loop_
_entity_poly.entity_id
_entity_poly.type
_entity_poly.pdbx_seq_one_letter_code
_entity_poly.pdbx_strand_id
1 'polypeptide(L)'
;LDGLPLDEVTSWIAAATPRSIIVAAQRNSEVRPPIRSSHEVVTRALRFAVESVGGPPSLGDLAAAVTMSPSRLSHLFAEHMGLPYATWRRWTRLQLAVGTVRAGGTLTEAAHAAGFTDSAHLTNTCRDLFGITPTEALIASGWRPPPGA
;
A
#
# COMPACT_ATOMS: atom_id res chain seq x y z
N LEU A 1 -3.63 -12.74 22.80
CA LEU A 1 -3.83 -11.65 21.82
C LEU A 1 -5.11 -10.94 22.22
N ASP A 2 -5.08 -10.28 23.37
CA ASP A 2 -6.25 -9.69 24.02
C ASP A 2 -6.02 -8.19 24.15
N GLY A 3 -6.92 -7.37 23.61
CA GLY A 3 -6.99 -5.96 23.99
C GLY A 3 -7.02 -4.91 22.88
N LEU A 4 -7.08 -5.28 21.59
CA LEU A 4 -7.45 -4.31 20.56
C LEU A 4 -8.96 -4.43 20.29
N PRO A 5 -9.72 -3.33 20.43
CA PRO A 5 -11.17 -3.39 20.27
C PRO A 5 -11.48 -3.61 18.78
N LEU A 6 -12.32 -4.60 18.51
CA LEU A 6 -12.70 -5.05 17.17
C LEU A 6 -13.40 -3.95 16.35
N ASP A 7 -13.83 -2.86 16.97
CA ASP A 7 -14.49 -1.72 16.35
C ASP A 7 -13.56 -0.88 15.46
N GLU A 8 -12.29 -0.73 15.83
CA GLU A 8 -11.32 0.08 15.07
C GLU A 8 -10.83 -0.66 13.81
N VAL A 9 -10.63 -1.99 13.92
CA VAL A 9 -10.30 -2.86 12.77
C VAL A 9 -11.50 -3.02 11.83
N THR A 10 -12.71 -3.07 12.38
CA THR A 10 -13.94 -3.13 11.55
C THR A 10 -14.21 -1.78 10.87
N SER A 11 -13.79 -0.65 11.45
CA SER A 11 -13.99 0.70 10.90
C SER A 11 -13.24 0.92 9.57
N TRP A 12 -11.99 0.45 9.44
CA TRP A 12 -11.25 0.60 8.17
C TRP A 12 -11.70 -0.41 7.10
N ILE A 13 -12.18 -1.60 7.49
CA ILE A 13 -12.77 -2.58 6.58
C ILE A 13 -14.15 -2.08 6.10
N ALA A 14 -14.97 -1.50 6.98
CA ALA A 14 -16.30 -0.97 6.65
C ALA A 14 -16.24 0.28 5.77
N ALA A 15 -15.26 1.17 5.98
CA ALA A 15 -15.03 2.35 5.13
C ALA A 15 -14.46 2.00 3.75
N ALA A 16 -13.91 0.80 3.57
CA ALA A 16 -13.32 0.31 2.32
C ALA A 16 -14.20 -0.66 1.54
N THR A 17 -15.37 -1.06 2.07
CA THR A 17 -16.32 -1.90 1.33
C THR A 17 -16.98 -1.09 0.21
N PRO A 18 -16.80 -1.46 -1.08
CA PRO A 18 -17.72 -1.00 -2.10
C PRO A 18 -19.11 -1.49 -1.73
N ARG A 19 -20.05 -0.55 -1.54
CA ARG A 19 -21.47 -0.87 -1.52
C ARG A 19 -21.77 -1.60 -2.82
N SER A 20 -22.07 -2.90 -2.72
CA SER A 20 -22.44 -3.76 -3.83
C SER A 20 -23.47 -3.06 -4.73
N ILE A 21 -23.07 -2.62 -5.92
CA ILE A 21 -23.99 -2.30 -7.01
C ILE A 21 -24.26 -3.63 -7.73
N ILE A 22 -25.07 -4.48 -7.09
CA ILE A 22 -25.89 -5.42 -7.84
C ILE A 22 -27.26 -4.75 -7.91
N VAL A 23 -27.71 -4.47 -9.15
CA VAL A 23 -29.03 -3.96 -9.55
C VAL A 23 -29.22 -2.43 -9.55
N ALA A 24 -28.80 -1.76 -10.64
CA ALA A 24 -29.57 -0.69 -11.30
C ALA A 24 -28.81 -0.12 -12.53
N ALA A 25 -28.79 -0.83 -13.65
CA ALA A 25 -28.75 -0.25 -15.02
C ALA A 25 -28.61 -1.35 -16.09
N GLN A 26 -29.44 -2.39 -16.01
CA GLN A 26 -29.89 -3.05 -17.23
C GLN A 26 -30.98 -2.15 -17.83
N ARG A 27 -30.61 -1.30 -18.80
CA ARG A 27 -31.50 -0.85 -19.89
C ARG A 27 -30.72 -0.01 -20.91
N ASN A 28 -30.75 -0.50 -22.16
CA ASN A 28 -30.40 0.11 -23.45
C ASN A 28 -28.93 0.28 -23.86
N SER A 29 -28.49 -0.69 -24.67
CA SER A 29 -27.97 -0.55 -26.04
C SER A 29 -27.20 0.73 -26.41
N GLU A 30 -25.87 0.64 -26.41
CA GLU A 30 -25.00 1.11 -27.49
C GLU A 30 -23.63 0.43 -27.33
N VAL A 31 -23.11 -0.14 -28.42
CA VAL A 31 -21.85 -0.89 -28.46
C VAL A 31 -20.70 0.08 -28.14
N ARG A 32 -20.29 0.14 -26.88
CA ARG A 32 -19.10 0.89 -26.45
C ARG A 32 -17.86 0.04 -26.73
N PRO A 33 -16.77 0.59 -27.30
CA PRO A 33 -15.55 -0.17 -27.59
C PRO A 33 -15.05 -0.85 -26.30
N PRO A 34 -14.36 -2.00 -26.38
CA PRO A 34 -14.06 -2.81 -25.20
C PRO A 34 -13.29 -1.93 -24.23
N ILE A 35 -13.89 -1.74 -23.05
CA ILE A 35 -13.23 -1.18 -21.88
C ILE A 35 -11.92 -1.97 -21.79
N ARG A 36 -10.76 -1.35 -22.06
CA ARG A 36 -9.45 -1.97 -21.77
C ARG A 36 -9.58 -2.52 -20.37
N SER A 37 -9.60 -3.84 -20.23
CA SER A 37 -10.16 -4.48 -19.03
C SER A 37 -9.56 -3.80 -17.80
N SER A 38 -10.36 -3.40 -16.81
CA SER A 38 -9.89 -2.64 -15.65
C SER A 38 -8.61 -3.22 -15.03
N HIS A 39 -8.46 -4.55 -15.15
CA HIS A 39 -7.28 -5.34 -14.84
C HIS A 39 -5.98 -4.83 -15.52
N GLU A 40 -5.99 -4.51 -16.82
CA GLU A 40 -4.81 -4.02 -17.56
C GLU A 40 -4.30 -2.69 -17.00
N VAL A 41 -5.23 -1.78 -16.66
CA VAL A 41 -4.87 -0.46 -16.11
C VAL A 41 -4.28 -0.60 -14.71
N VAL A 42 -4.87 -1.44 -13.86
CA VAL A 42 -4.32 -1.71 -12.51
C VAL A 42 -2.99 -2.46 -12.61
N THR A 43 -2.85 -3.40 -13.53
CA THR A 43 -1.58 -4.12 -13.77
C THR A 43 -0.47 -3.15 -14.18
N ARG A 44 -0.77 -2.21 -15.08
CA ARG A 44 0.18 -1.16 -15.48
C ARG A 44 0.51 -0.22 -14.32
N ALA A 45 -0.48 0.15 -13.51
CA ALA A 45 -0.27 0.96 -12.32
C ALA A 45 0.64 0.24 -11.30
N LEU A 46 0.40 -1.04 -11.02
CA LEU A 46 1.22 -1.86 -10.13
C LEU A 46 2.66 -1.95 -10.61
N ARG A 47 2.87 -2.20 -11.92
CA ARG A 47 4.20 -2.22 -12.52
C ARG A 47 4.94 -0.90 -12.29
N PHE A 48 4.32 0.22 -12.67
CA PHE A 48 4.89 1.54 -12.48
C PHE A 48 5.22 1.82 -11.00
N ALA A 49 4.32 1.44 -10.10
CA ALA A 49 4.49 1.64 -8.67
C ALA A 49 5.66 0.82 -8.08
N VAL A 50 5.86 -0.42 -8.53
CA VAL A 50 6.96 -1.29 -8.07
C VAL A 50 8.32 -0.85 -8.64
N GLU A 51 8.34 -0.32 -9.86
CA GLU A 51 9.55 0.18 -10.53
C GLU A 51 9.95 1.60 -10.05
N SER A 52 9.11 2.24 -9.23
CA SER A 52 9.36 3.59 -8.73
C SER A 52 10.49 3.63 -7.68
N VAL A 53 11.41 4.58 -7.85
CA VAL A 53 12.47 4.86 -6.88
C VAL A 53 11.87 5.34 -5.57
N GLY A 54 12.35 4.81 -4.44
CA GLY A 54 11.77 5.13 -3.13
C GLY A 54 10.47 4.38 -2.82
N GLY A 55 10.11 3.41 -3.68
CA GLY A 55 8.87 2.64 -3.58
C GLY A 55 7.67 3.32 -4.22
N PRO A 56 6.46 2.77 -4.01
CA PRO A 56 5.27 3.24 -4.70
C PRO A 56 5.00 4.73 -4.48
N PRO A 57 4.67 5.48 -5.55
CA PRO A 57 4.44 6.92 -5.49
C PRO A 57 3.08 7.22 -4.84
N SER A 58 2.73 8.51 -4.68
CA SER A 58 1.41 8.85 -4.15
C SER A 58 0.29 8.37 -5.09
N LEU A 59 -0.95 8.28 -4.61
CA LEU A 59 -2.08 7.91 -5.47
C LEU A 59 -2.29 8.92 -6.60
N GLY A 60 -2.03 10.21 -6.34
CA GLY A 60 -2.13 11.26 -7.35
C GLY A 60 -1.11 11.07 -8.47
N ASP A 61 0.15 10.85 -8.12
CA ASP A 61 1.23 10.61 -9.08
C ASP A 61 1.00 9.32 -9.87
N LEU A 62 0.55 8.26 -9.20
CA LEU A 62 0.23 7.00 -9.84
C LEU A 62 -0.92 7.16 -10.85
N ALA A 63 -1.97 7.89 -10.46
CA ALA A 63 -3.11 8.17 -11.32
C ALA A 63 -2.72 9.02 -12.53
N ALA A 64 -1.85 10.02 -12.34
CA ALA A 64 -1.29 10.80 -13.44
C ALA A 64 -0.50 9.92 -14.42
N ALA A 65 0.34 9.01 -13.91
CA ALA A 65 1.15 8.11 -14.73
C ALA A 65 0.32 7.15 -15.61
N VAL A 66 -0.90 6.79 -15.19
CA VAL A 66 -1.80 5.93 -15.96
C VAL A 66 -2.98 6.67 -16.62
N THR A 67 -2.96 8.01 -16.60
CA THR A 67 -3.98 8.88 -17.20
C THR A 67 -5.39 8.63 -16.63
N MET A 68 -5.50 8.64 -15.31
CA MET A 68 -6.77 8.44 -14.58
C MET A 68 -7.00 9.49 -13.50
N SER A 69 -8.24 9.64 -13.07
CA SER A 69 -8.52 10.33 -11.81
C SER A 69 -8.10 9.48 -10.60
N PRO A 70 -7.59 10.08 -9.52
CA PRO A 70 -7.20 9.36 -8.31
C PRO A 70 -8.32 8.51 -7.70
N SER A 71 -9.54 9.04 -7.68
CA SER A 71 -10.71 8.34 -7.13
C SER A 71 -11.03 7.06 -7.92
N ARG A 72 -11.05 7.14 -9.26
CA ARG A 72 -11.34 5.98 -10.10
C ARG A 72 -10.23 4.93 -9.99
N LEU A 73 -8.96 5.36 -9.96
CA LEU A 73 -7.85 4.43 -9.76
C LEU A 73 -7.92 3.74 -8.40
N SER A 74 -8.22 4.48 -7.32
CA SER A 74 -8.36 3.91 -5.97
C SER A 74 -9.40 2.80 -5.94
N HIS A 75 -10.57 3.05 -6.55
CA HIS A 75 -11.65 2.07 -6.62
C HIS A 75 -11.24 0.80 -7.38
N LEU A 76 -10.71 0.95 -8.60
CA LEU A 76 -10.26 -0.19 -9.40
C LEU A 76 -9.12 -0.97 -8.73
N PHE A 77 -8.20 -0.25 -8.08
CA PHE A 77 -7.11 -0.88 -7.36
C PHE A 77 -7.63 -1.74 -6.20
N ALA A 78 -8.56 -1.20 -5.39
CA ALA A 78 -9.15 -1.93 -4.28
C ALA A 78 -9.98 -3.13 -4.75
N GLU A 79 -10.76 -2.98 -5.82
CA GLU A 79 -11.50 -4.07 -6.45
C GLU A 79 -10.56 -5.19 -6.94
N HIS A 80 -9.42 -4.83 -7.53
CA HIS A 80 -8.47 -5.79 -8.09
C HIS A 80 -7.57 -6.45 -7.03
N MET A 81 -7.06 -5.69 -6.07
CA MET A 81 -6.10 -6.16 -5.07
C MET A 81 -6.76 -6.67 -3.79
N GLY A 82 -8.04 -6.36 -3.58
CA GLY A 82 -8.74 -6.65 -2.32
C GLY A 82 -8.32 -5.76 -1.15
N LEU A 83 -7.49 -4.74 -1.37
CA LEU A 83 -7.11 -3.76 -0.36
C LEU A 83 -6.87 -2.35 -0.91
N PRO A 84 -7.06 -1.29 -0.10
CA PRO A 84 -6.82 0.07 -0.53
C PRO A 84 -5.35 0.33 -0.93
N TYR A 85 -5.15 1.17 -1.95
CA TYR A 85 -3.82 1.55 -2.43
C TYR A 85 -2.92 2.12 -1.31
N ALA A 86 -3.47 2.94 -0.42
CA ALA A 86 -2.71 3.53 0.67
C ALA A 86 -2.12 2.48 1.64
N THR A 87 -2.87 1.42 1.94
CA THR A 87 -2.41 0.32 2.79
C THR A 87 -1.34 -0.50 2.06
N TRP A 88 -1.60 -0.85 0.79
CA TRP A 88 -0.62 -1.55 -0.05
C TRP A 88 0.69 -0.77 -0.14
N ARG A 89 0.63 0.53 -0.41
CA ARG A 89 1.79 1.42 -0.51
C ARG A 89 2.59 1.47 0.78
N ARG A 90 1.94 1.63 1.94
CA ARG A 90 2.63 1.65 3.24
C ARG A 90 3.33 0.33 3.50
N TRP A 91 2.68 -0.80 3.22
CA TRP A 91 3.28 -2.13 3.35
C TRP A 91 4.49 -2.31 2.42
N THR A 92 4.37 -1.99 1.13
CA THR A 92 5.49 -2.11 0.18
C THR A 92 6.69 -1.26 0.60
N ARG A 93 6.46 -0.05 1.11
CA ARG A 93 7.53 0.82 1.64
C ARG A 93 8.19 0.26 2.90
N LEU A 94 7.42 -0.35 3.81
CA LEU A 94 8.01 -1.06 4.95
C LEU A 94 8.89 -2.22 4.50
N GLN A 95 8.47 -2.99 3.50
CA GLN A 95 9.29 -4.09 2.98
C GLN A 95 10.61 -3.60 2.37
N LEU A 96 10.59 -2.46 1.67
CA LEU A 96 11.81 -1.81 1.18
C LEU A 96 12.73 -1.40 2.33
N ALA A 97 12.19 -0.74 3.37
CA ALA A 97 12.97 -0.31 4.53
C ALA A 97 13.61 -1.51 5.26
N VAL A 98 12.84 -2.59 5.46
CA VAL A 98 13.34 -3.85 6.04
C VAL A 98 14.47 -4.44 5.18
N GLY A 99 14.34 -4.39 3.85
CA GLY A 99 15.40 -4.80 2.92
C GLY A 99 16.69 -4.00 3.12
N THR A 100 16.60 -2.67 3.24
CA THR A 100 17.76 -1.81 3.48
C THR A 100 18.45 -2.12 4.80
N VAL A 101 17.70 -2.32 5.89
CA VAL A 101 18.30 -2.67 7.19
C VAL A 101 18.97 -4.05 7.14
N ARG A 102 18.35 -5.03 6.47
CA ARG A 102 18.96 -6.35 6.28
C ARG A 102 20.24 -6.30 5.44
N ALA A 103 20.37 -5.34 4.55
CA ALA A 103 21.59 -5.08 3.79
C ALA A 103 22.69 -4.35 4.60
N GLY A 104 22.46 -4.09 5.90
CA GLY A 104 23.41 -3.42 6.79
C GLY A 104 23.20 -1.92 6.97
N GLY A 105 22.14 -1.36 6.36
CA GLY A 105 21.78 0.05 6.54
C GLY A 105 21.15 0.35 7.91
N THR A 106 21.23 1.61 8.32
CA THR A 106 20.56 2.15 9.50
C THR A 106 19.07 2.37 9.26
N LEU A 107 18.27 2.55 10.32
CA LEU A 107 16.86 2.90 10.20
C LEU A 107 16.62 4.23 9.48
N THR A 108 17.54 5.19 9.63
CA THR A 108 17.46 6.49 8.96
C THR A 108 17.67 6.34 7.46
N GLU A 109 18.71 5.60 7.04
CA GLU A 109 18.94 5.28 5.63
C GLU A 109 17.77 4.48 5.04
N ALA A 110 17.27 3.50 5.79
CA ALA A 110 16.11 2.70 5.39
C ALA A 110 14.85 3.54 5.20
N ALA A 111 14.61 4.51 6.09
CA ALA A 111 13.49 5.44 5.95
C ALA A 111 13.59 6.23 4.64
N HIS A 112 14.74 6.85 4.38
CA HIS A 112 14.94 7.62 3.14
C HIS A 112 14.89 6.75 1.89
N ALA A 113 15.50 5.56 1.91
CA ALA A 113 15.47 4.62 0.79
C ALA A 113 14.06 4.11 0.48
N ALA A 114 13.19 4.00 1.48
CA ALA A 114 11.78 3.66 1.33
C ALA A 114 10.85 4.89 1.17
N GLY A 115 11.44 6.07 0.97
CA GLY A 115 10.74 7.32 0.70
C GLY A 115 10.01 7.93 1.90
N PHE A 116 10.29 7.50 3.13
CA PHE A 116 9.79 8.13 4.36
C PHE A 116 10.59 9.40 4.66
N THR A 117 9.94 10.33 5.35
CA THR A 117 10.54 11.61 5.76
C THR A 117 11.72 11.39 6.71
N ASP A 118 11.56 10.49 7.67
CA ASP A 118 12.53 10.15 8.70
C ASP A 118 12.22 8.78 9.32
N SER A 119 13.09 8.32 10.23
CA SER A 119 12.95 7.05 10.94
C SER A 119 11.77 7.01 11.92
N ALA A 120 11.29 8.17 12.41
CA ALA A 120 10.12 8.25 13.28
C ALA A 120 8.83 7.96 12.48
N HIS A 121 8.69 8.53 11.28
CA HIS A 121 7.60 8.26 10.35
C HIS A 121 7.61 6.78 9.91
N LEU A 122 8.78 6.21 9.62
CA LEU A 122 8.92 4.78 9.36
C LEU A 122 8.42 3.94 10.55
N THR A 123 8.84 4.28 11.77
CA THR A 123 8.50 3.55 12.99
C THR A 123 7.00 3.61 13.28
N ASN A 124 6.40 4.80 13.20
CA ASN A 124 4.97 4.98 13.41
C ASN A 124 4.17 4.20 12.35
N THR A 125 4.58 4.24 11.08
CA THR A 125 3.91 3.45 10.03
C THR A 125 3.96 1.95 10.30
N CYS A 126 5.07 1.44 10.85
CA CYS A 126 5.18 0.03 11.21
C CYS A 126 4.26 -0.34 12.37
N ARG A 127 4.18 0.52 13.40
CA ARG A 127 3.24 0.35 14.51
C ARG A 127 1.79 0.38 14.06
N ASP A 128 1.43 1.32 13.18
CA ASP A 128 0.07 1.44 12.67
C ASP A 128 -0.37 0.20 11.88
N LEU A 129 0.55 -0.45 11.16
CA LEU A 129 0.24 -1.62 10.34
C LEU A 129 0.35 -2.95 11.11
N PHE A 130 1.28 -3.06 12.06
CA PHE A 130 1.66 -4.35 12.67
C PHE A 130 1.66 -4.34 14.21
N GLY A 131 1.47 -3.20 14.85
CA GLY A 131 1.53 -3.06 16.31
C GLY A 131 2.94 -3.11 16.90
N ILE A 132 3.98 -3.22 16.07
CA ILE A 132 5.38 -3.33 16.49
C ILE A 132 6.28 -2.38 15.68
N THR A 133 7.47 -2.13 16.20
CA THR A 133 8.50 -1.33 15.53
C THR A 133 9.21 -2.13 14.42
N PRO A 134 9.86 -1.45 13.45
CA PRO A 134 10.65 -2.13 12.43
C PRO A 134 11.75 -3.03 13.01
N THR A 135 12.41 -2.58 14.09
CA THR A 135 13.45 -3.33 14.78
C THR A 135 12.90 -4.62 15.42
N GLU A 136 11.75 -4.55 16.09
CA GLU A 136 11.09 -5.74 16.67
C GLU A 136 10.71 -6.73 15.57
N ALA A 137 10.12 -6.25 14.46
CA ALA A 137 9.77 -7.09 13.31
C ALA A 137 11.01 -7.77 12.70
N LEU A 138 12.11 -7.04 12.56
CA LEU A 138 13.40 -7.57 12.10
C LEU A 138 13.91 -8.66 13.04
N ILE A 139 13.97 -8.41 14.34
CA ILE A 139 14.42 -9.38 15.35
C ILE A 139 13.55 -10.65 15.32
N ALA A 140 12.22 -10.49 15.25
CA ALA A 140 11.27 -11.59 15.15
C ALA A 140 11.48 -12.43 13.88
N SER A 141 11.96 -11.81 12.80
CA SER A 141 12.31 -12.50 11.54
C SER A 141 13.68 -13.19 11.55
N GLY A 142 14.40 -13.17 12.67
CA GLY A 142 15.73 -13.78 12.82
C GLY A 142 16.91 -12.85 12.50
N TRP A 143 16.65 -11.58 12.18
CA TRP A 143 17.72 -10.58 12.05
C TRP A 143 18.34 -10.28 13.42
N ARG A 144 19.64 -9.95 13.41
CA ARG A 144 20.37 -9.50 14.59
C ARG A 144 21.08 -8.20 14.25
N PRO A 145 20.95 -7.16 15.08
CA PRO A 145 21.65 -5.91 14.85
C PRO A 145 23.18 -6.14 14.92
N PRO A 146 23.96 -5.45 14.08
CA PRO A 146 25.41 -5.47 14.21
C PRO A 146 25.82 -4.88 15.57
N PRO A 147 26.93 -5.34 16.17
CA PRO A 147 27.37 -4.82 17.46
C PRO A 147 27.65 -3.31 17.37
N GLY A 148 27.00 -2.52 18.22
CA GLY A 148 27.21 -1.07 18.32
C GLY A 148 26.31 -0.19 17.45
N ALA A 149 25.24 -0.73 16.86
CA ALA A 149 24.21 0.02 16.14
C ALA A 149 23.16 0.68 17.03
#